data_AF-A0A383ENG4-F1
#
_entry.id   AF-A0A383ENG4-F1
#
_cell.length_a   1.000
_cell.length_b   1.000
_cell.length_c   1.000
_cell.angle_alpha   90.00
_cell.angle_beta   90.00
_cell.angle_gamma   90.00
#
_symmetry.space_group_name_H-M   'P 1'
#
loop_
_entity.id
_entity.type
_entity.pdbx_description
1 polymer ?
#
loop_
_entity_poly.entity_id
_entity_poly.type
_entity_poly.pdbx_seq_one_letter_code
_entity_poly.pdbx_strand_id
1 'polypeptide(L)'
;FHSGPQVCLGMRRLKVIDLMTGAQPMSDEHNRIHLVFNGEIYNFRELRDRLQAKGHQFKTQSDTEVIIHLYEDEGEDFVRHLRGMFAIALWDSVDRTLVLARDRLGKKPLYYALTDGRLCFASELTALVEDSSIDTDLDPIAIDEYLTYLFIPHPRTPYRGAKKLPPATVAVFRDGQLRQNRYWTVDYRLGETDRRSEEDLVDELDDRLCESVRLRLESDVPLGAFLSGG
;
A
#
# COMPACT_ATOMS: atom_id res chain seq x y z
N PHE A 1 18.41 2.11 -2.97
CA PHE A 1 17.70 3.41 -3.03
C PHE A 1 17.82 3.95 -4.44
N HIS A 2 16.88 4.80 -4.86
CA HIS A 2 16.91 5.58 -6.09
C HIS A 2 16.98 7.05 -5.66
N SER A 3 17.91 7.80 -6.24
CA SER A 3 18.12 9.22 -5.92
C SER A 3 18.21 9.98 -7.24
N GLY A 4 17.18 10.78 -7.53
CA GLY A 4 17.14 11.69 -8.66
C GLY A 4 17.05 13.14 -8.19
N PRO A 5 17.10 14.12 -9.11
CA PRO A 5 17.02 15.53 -8.76
C PRO A 5 15.71 15.94 -8.08
N GLN A 6 14.63 15.19 -8.31
CA GLN A 6 13.26 15.53 -7.87
C GLN A 6 12.69 14.55 -6.84
N VAL A 7 13.28 13.37 -6.70
CA VAL A 7 12.76 12.32 -5.81
C VAL A 7 13.89 11.47 -5.25
N CYS A 8 13.74 11.07 -4.00
CA CYS A 8 14.55 10.04 -3.36
C CYS A 8 13.63 8.93 -2.85
N LEU A 9 13.87 7.69 -3.28
CA LEU A 9 13.10 6.51 -2.88
C LEU A 9 14.03 5.48 -2.23
N GLY A 10 13.69 5.05 -1.02
CA GLY A 10 14.45 4.07 -0.25
C GLY A 10 13.59 2.87 0.13
N MET A 11 14.20 1.68 0.18
CA MET A 11 13.54 0.48 0.67
C MET A 11 14.52 -0.41 1.43
N ARG A 12 14.10 -0.91 2.60
CA ARG A 12 14.72 -2.05 3.28
C ARG A 12 13.77 -3.24 3.15
N ARG A 13 14.11 -4.15 2.24
CA ARG A 13 13.21 -5.22 1.81
C ARG A 13 13.25 -6.44 2.75
N LEU A 14 12.07 -6.91 3.17
CA LEU A 14 11.87 -8.29 3.63
C LEU A 14 11.59 -9.16 2.40
N LYS A 15 12.43 -10.17 2.15
CA LYS A 15 12.31 -11.03 0.97
C LYS A 15 11.38 -12.21 1.27
N VAL A 16 10.20 -12.24 0.65
CA VAL A 16 9.18 -13.31 0.82
C VAL A 16 8.79 -13.93 -0.53
N ILE A 17 8.40 -13.09 -1.50
CA ILE A 17 8.14 -13.48 -2.90
C ILE A 17 9.29 -13.00 -3.76
N ASP A 18 9.79 -13.79 -4.70
CA ASP A 18 10.90 -13.47 -5.61
C ASP A 18 12.13 -12.93 -4.87
N LEU A 19 12.92 -13.87 -4.34
CA LEU A 19 14.09 -13.58 -3.51
C LEU A 19 15.24 -12.92 -4.28
N MET A 20 15.23 -13.04 -5.61
CA MET A 20 16.37 -12.71 -6.47
C MET A 20 16.13 -11.46 -7.32
N THR A 21 14.98 -11.36 -8.00
CA THR A 21 14.71 -10.29 -8.97
C THR A 21 13.77 -9.20 -8.46
N GLY A 22 13.12 -9.40 -7.30
CA GLY A 22 12.26 -8.38 -6.66
C GLY A 22 12.99 -7.24 -5.96
N ALA A 23 14.12 -6.76 -6.50
CA ALA A 23 14.86 -5.64 -5.91
C ALA A 23 14.08 -4.33 -6.01
N GLN A 24 14.20 -3.48 -4.99
CA GLN A 24 13.52 -2.19 -4.93
C GLN A 24 14.48 -1.04 -4.57
N PRO A 25 14.30 0.18 -5.08
CA PRO A 25 13.20 0.61 -5.96
C PRO A 25 13.23 -0.09 -7.33
N MET A 26 12.05 -0.48 -7.81
CA MET A 26 11.86 -1.15 -9.09
C MET A 26 11.47 -0.10 -10.14
N SER A 27 11.83 -0.31 -11.40
CA SER A 27 11.42 0.56 -12.50
C SER A 27 10.86 -0.19 -13.69
N ASP A 28 10.09 0.51 -14.51
CA ASP A 28 9.62 0.05 -15.81
C ASP A 28 10.78 -0.12 -16.83
N GLU A 29 10.43 -0.49 -18.06
CA GLU A 29 11.33 -0.68 -19.20
C GLU A 29 12.08 0.58 -19.58
N HIS A 30 11.47 1.74 -19.37
CA HIS A 30 11.98 3.02 -19.82
C HIS A 30 12.66 3.83 -18.72
N ASN A 31 12.76 3.30 -17.49
CA ASN A 31 13.18 4.05 -16.30
C ASN A 31 12.38 5.36 -16.11
N ARG A 32 11.10 5.35 -16.49
CA ARG A 32 10.16 6.44 -16.29
C ARG A 32 9.50 6.34 -14.92
N ILE A 33 9.03 5.14 -14.58
CA ILE A 33 8.27 4.86 -13.35
C ILE A 33 9.22 4.22 -12.35
N HIS A 34 9.21 4.70 -11.10
CA HIS A 34 10.00 4.12 -10.02
C HIS A 34 9.10 3.82 -8.82
N LEU A 35 9.17 2.59 -8.32
CA LEU A 35 8.28 2.07 -7.28
C LEU A 35 9.07 1.59 -6.06
N VAL A 36 8.58 1.98 -4.87
CA VAL A 36 8.85 1.27 -3.61
C VAL A 36 7.55 0.83 -2.97
N PHE A 37 7.59 -0.32 -2.31
CA PHE A 37 6.42 -1.08 -1.91
C PHE A 37 6.71 -1.87 -0.63
N ASN A 38 5.94 -1.61 0.43
CA ASN A 38 5.89 -2.44 1.63
C ASN A 38 4.55 -3.15 1.67
N GLY A 39 4.56 -4.45 1.45
CA GLY A 39 3.31 -5.18 1.29
C GLY A 39 3.46 -6.51 0.62
N GLU A 40 2.31 -7.00 0.18
CA GLU A 40 2.17 -8.15 -0.69
C GLU A 40 0.88 -7.98 -1.52
N ILE A 41 0.95 -8.26 -2.83
CA ILE A 41 -0.22 -8.29 -3.72
C ILE A 41 -0.61 -9.74 -3.97
N TYR A 42 -1.66 -10.20 -3.30
CA TYR A 42 -2.10 -11.60 -3.29
C TYR A 42 -2.62 -12.10 -4.65
N ASN A 43 -3.17 -11.22 -5.49
CA ASN A 43 -3.66 -11.58 -6.81
C ASN A 43 -2.66 -11.26 -7.94
N PHE A 44 -1.36 -11.14 -7.64
CA PHE A 44 -0.39 -10.70 -8.64
C PHE A 44 -0.26 -11.64 -9.85
N ARG A 45 -0.43 -12.97 -9.68
CA ARG A 45 -0.40 -13.91 -10.83
C ARG A 45 -1.52 -13.65 -11.83
N GLU A 46 -2.74 -13.52 -11.33
CA GLU A 46 -3.92 -13.17 -12.15
C GLU A 46 -3.71 -11.84 -12.89
N LEU A 47 -3.22 -10.83 -12.16
CA LEU A 47 -2.93 -9.52 -12.72
C LEU A 47 -1.83 -9.58 -13.78
N ARG A 48 -0.79 -10.38 -13.54
CA ARG A 48 0.31 -10.59 -14.49
C ARG A 48 -0.18 -11.24 -15.77
N ASP A 49 -0.94 -12.33 -15.68
CA ASP A 49 -1.47 -13.03 -16.86
C ASP A 49 -2.31 -12.07 -17.70
N ARG A 50 -3.16 -11.27 -17.04
CA ARG A 50 -3.96 -10.22 -17.67
C ARG A 50 -3.11 -9.15 -18.37
N LEU A 51 -2.03 -8.69 -17.74
CA LEU A 51 -1.14 -7.67 -18.30
C LEU A 51 -0.28 -8.22 -19.44
N GLN A 52 0.21 -9.46 -19.33
CA GLN A 52 0.93 -10.14 -20.41
C GLN A 52 0.05 -10.33 -21.64
N ALA A 53 -1.24 -10.66 -21.45
CA ALA A 53 -2.20 -10.74 -22.54
C ALA A 53 -2.43 -9.39 -23.25
N LYS A 54 -2.17 -8.26 -22.57
CA LYS A 54 -2.17 -6.91 -23.15
C LYS A 54 -0.82 -6.49 -23.76
N GLY A 55 0.21 -7.33 -23.67
CA GLY A 55 1.53 -7.10 -24.28
C GLY A 55 2.61 -6.60 -23.32
N HIS A 56 2.33 -6.47 -22.02
CA HIS A 56 3.34 -6.10 -21.02
C HIS A 56 4.42 -7.18 -20.87
N GLN A 57 5.68 -6.75 -20.78
CA GLN A 57 6.83 -7.64 -20.64
C GLN A 57 7.40 -7.56 -19.24
N PHE A 58 7.34 -8.67 -18.51
CA PHE A 58 7.84 -8.75 -17.14
C PHE A 58 9.28 -9.25 -17.10
N LYS A 59 10.11 -8.60 -16.29
CA LYS A 59 11.52 -8.93 -16.04
C LYS A 59 11.70 -9.75 -14.77
N THR A 60 10.74 -9.72 -13.86
CA THR A 60 10.80 -10.35 -12.55
C THR A 60 9.67 -11.37 -12.37
N GLN A 61 9.68 -12.08 -11.25
CA GLN A 61 8.56 -12.91 -10.81
C GLN A 61 7.86 -12.29 -9.59
N SER A 62 8.20 -11.05 -9.25
CA SER A 62 7.71 -10.35 -8.06
C SER A 62 6.33 -9.74 -8.29
N ASP A 63 5.55 -9.76 -7.22
CA ASP A 63 4.32 -8.99 -7.06
C ASP A 63 4.50 -7.46 -7.13
N THR A 64 5.74 -6.97 -7.12
CA THR A 64 6.04 -5.54 -7.22
C THR A 64 5.85 -5.04 -8.66
N GLU A 65 6.23 -5.82 -9.67
CA GLU A 65 6.25 -5.39 -11.08
C GLU A 65 4.83 -5.20 -11.65
N VAL A 66 3.86 -5.99 -11.18
CA VAL A 66 2.46 -5.83 -11.61
C VAL A 66 1.90 -4.45 -11.25
N ILE A 67 2.40 -3.82 -10.18
CA ILE A 67 1.95 -2.49 -9.76
C ILE A 67 2.37 -1.44 -10.80
N ILE A 68 3.58 -1.55 -11.34
CA ILE A 68 4.11 -0.62 -12.36
C ILE A 68 3.23 -0.70 -13.61
N HIS A 69 3.04 -1.90 -14.16
CA HIS A 69 2.26 -2.08 -15.38
C HIS A 69 0.77 -1.80 -15.20
N LEU A 70 0.19 -2.03 -14.01
CA LEU A 70 -1.19 -1.59 -13.74
C LEU A 70 -1.29 -0.06 -13.73
N TYR A 71 -0.30 0.64 -13.21
CA TYR A 71 -0.29 2.11 -13.24
C TYR A 71 -0.13 2.65 -14.68
N GLU A 72 0.65 1.98 -15.53
CA GLU A 72 0.75 2.33 -16.96
C GLU A 72 -0.60 2.25 -17.68
N ASP A 73 -1.39 1.22 -17.38
CA ASP A 73 -2.71 0.99 -18.01
C ASP A 73 -3.82 1.89 -17.42
N GLU A 74 -3.87 2.03 -16.09
CA GLU A 74 -5.04 2.55 -15.36
C GLU A 74 -4.76 3.88 -14.61
N GLY A 75 -3.53 4.39 -14.66
CA GLY A 75 -3.12 5.58 -13.92
C GLY A 75 -3.40 5.43 -12.41
N GLU A 76 -3.98 6.46 -11.78
CA GLU A 76 -4.27 6.48 -10.34
C GLU A 76 -5.28 5.41 -9.87
N ASP A 77 -6.09 4.86 -10.78
CA ASP A 77 -7.12 3.86 -10.46
C ASP A 77 -6.57 2.43 -10.35
N PHE A 78 -5.27 2.22 -10.63
CA PHE A 78 -4.60 0.92 -10.57
C PHE A 78 -4.88 0.14 -9.27
N VAL A 79 -5.00 0.86 -8.14
CA VAL A 79 -5.23 0.31 -6.80
C VAL A 79 -6.54 -0.45 -6.66
N ARG A 80 -7.52 -0.19 -7.54
CA ARG A 80 -8.84 -0.86 -7.50
C ARG A 80 -8.73 -2.35 -7.82
N HIS A 81 -7.71 -2.73 -8.59
CA HIS A 81 -7.45 -4.11 -8.99
C HIS A 81 -6.61 -4.90 -7.98
N LEU A 82 -6.00 -4.22 -7.01
CA LEU A 82 -5.10 -4.85 -6.05
C LEU A 82 -5.89 -5.52 -4.91
N ARG A 83 -5.62 -6.81 -4.71
CA ARG A 83 -5.95 -7.55 -3.48
C ARG A 83 -4.65 -7.76 -2.72
N GLY A 84 -4.53 -7.17 -1.54
CA GLY A 84 -3.25 -7.20 -0.84
C GLY A 84 -3.27 -6.41 0.45
N MET A 85 -2.13 -6.45 1.13
CA MET A 85 -1.78 -5.51 2.20
C MET A 85 -0.63 -4.67 1.70
N PHE A 86 -0.73 -3.35 1.67
CA PHE A 86 0.25 -2.55 0.97
C PHE A 86 0.30 -1.09 1.39
N ALA A 87 1.52 -0.57 1.35
CA ALA A 87 1.87 0.83 1.28
C ALA A 87 2.79 1.02 0.07
N ILE A 88 2.33 1.79 -0.91
CA ILE A 88 2.98 2.01 -2.20
C ILE A 88 3.44 3.46 -2.28
N ALA A 89 4.63 3.68 -2.84
CA ALA A 89 5.06 4.96 -3.35
C ALA A 89 5.63 4.79 -4.77
N LEU A 90 4.99 5.41 -5.75
CA LEU A 90 5.31 5.34 -7.16
C LEU A 90 5.62 6.75 -7.67
N TRP A 91 6.76 6.93 -8.31
CA TRP A 91 7.16 8.16 -8.97
C TRP A 91 7.06 8.01 -10.48
N ASP A 92 6.29 8.88 -11.13
CA ASP A 92 6.28 9.04 -12.59
C ASP A 92 7.10 10.28 -12.96
N SER A 93 8.23 10.06 -13.63
CA SER A 93 9.15 11.14 -14.02
C SER A 93 8.66 12.01 -15.17
N VAL A 94 7.76 11.52 -16.02
CA VAL A 94 7.19 12.30 -17.14
C VAL A 94 6.23 13.35 -16.60
N ASP A 95 5.33 12.93 -15.72
CA ASP A 95 4.34 13.81 -15.10
C ASP A 95 4.83 14.48 -13.81
N ARG A 96 6.05 14.17 -13.37
CA ARG A 96 6.66 14.63 -12.11
C ARG A 96 5.71 14.45 -10.93
N THR A 97 5.10 13.26 -10.87
CA THR A 97 4.01 12.96 -9.95
C THR A 97 4.40 11.82 -9.03
N LEU A 98 4.26 12.05 -7.72
CA LEU A 98 4.41 11.02 -6.70
C LEU A 98 3.02 10.53 -6.29
N VAL A 99 2.78 9.24 -6.47
CA VAL A 99 1.55 8.55 -6.06
C VAL A 99 1.85 7.68 -4.85
N LEU A 100 1.19 7.97 -3.74
CA LEU A 100 1.15 7.12 -2.56
C LEU A 100 -0.16 6.37 -2.51
N ALA A 101 -0.15 5.08 -2.17
CA ALA A 101 -1.38 4.33 -1.99
C ALA A 101 -1.32 3.42 -0.76
N ARG A 102 -2.41 3.35 0.00
CA ARG A 102 -2.55 2.51 1.18
C ARG A 102 -3.72 1.56 1.03
N ASP A 103 -3.52 0.30 1.44
CA ASP A 103 -4.50 -0.77 1.27
C ASP A 103 -5.86 -0.49 1.94
N ARG A 104 -6.86 -1.28 1.54
CA ARG A 104 -8.29 -1.09 1.89
C ARG A 104 -8.54 -0.94 3.38
N LEU A 105 -7.81 -1.67 4.22
CA LEU A 105 -7.97 -1.67 5.68
C LEU A 105 -6.82 -0.94 6.39
N GLY A 106 -5.84 -0.40 5.64
CA GLY A 106 -4.67 0.25 6.19
C GLY A 106 -3.76 -0.70 6.97
N LYS A 107 -3.69 -1.98 6.60
CA LYS A 107 -2.85 -2.98 7.28
C LYS A 107 -1.38 -2.57 7.28
N LYS A 108 -0.88 -2.03 6.15
CA LYS A 108 0.49 -1.51 6.08
C LYS A 108 0.52 -0.03 6.45
N PRO A 109 1.39 0.40 7.37
CA PRO A 109 1.54 1.81 7.74
C PRO A 109 2.12 2.63 6.59
N LEU A 110 1.63 3.85 6.42
CA LEU A 110 2.19 4.86 5.54
C LEU A 110 1.99 6.24 6.15
N TYR A 111 3.10 6.91 6.46
CA TYR A 111 3.16 8.23 7.06
C TYR A 111 3.70 9.23 6.04
N TYR A 112 3.28 10.48 6.17
CA TYR A 112 3.76 11.56 5.33
C TYR A 112 3.81 12.88 6.11
N ALA A 113 4.65 13.80 5.61
CA ALA A 113 4.73 15.18 6.05
C ALA A 113 4.87 16.08 4.82
N LEU A 114 4.34 17.30 4.92
CA LEU A 114 4.55 18.36 3.93
C LEU A 114 5.41 19.44 4.57
N THR A 115 6.64 19.61 4.06
CA THR A 115 7.62 20.57 4.59
C THR A 115 8.27 21.32 3.44
N ASP A 116 8.31 22.66 3.51
CA ASP A 116 8.97 23.52 2.51
C ASP A 116 8.60 23.22 1.04
N GLY A 117 7.32 22.90 0.78
CA GLY A 117 6.85 22.55 -0.57
C GLY A 117 7.29 21.16 -1.07
N ARG A 118 7.83 20.31 -0.19
CA ARG A 118 8.20 18.91 -0.44
C ARG A 118 7.25 17.97 0.27
N LEU A 119 7.14 16.75 -0.23
CA LEU A 119 6.46 15.65 0.46
C LEU A 119 7.49 14.62 0.91
N CYS A 120 7.56 14.39 2.22
CA CYS A 120 8.32 13.30 2.82
C CYS A 120 7.35 12.16 3.19
N PHE A 121 7.76 10.91 2.99
CA PHE A 121 6.94 9.75 3.33
C PHE A 121 7.78 8.59 3.86
N ALA A 122 7.19 7.74 4.69
CA ALA A 122 7.81 6.50 5.14
C ALA A 122 6.76 5.49 5.62
N SER A 123 7.09 4.20 5.60
CA SER A 123 6.25 3.17 6.25
C SER A 123 6.53 3.02 7.75
N GLU A 124 7.58 3.66 8.27
CA GLU A 124 7.89 3.73 9.69
C GLU A 124 7.95 5.20 10.12
N LEU A 125 7.26 5.56 11.20
CA LEU A 125 7.22 6.94 11.70
C LEU A 125 8.61 7.41 12.15
N THR A 126 9.38 6.54 12.78
CA THR A 126 10.76 6.80 13.20
C THR A 126 11.64 7.21 12.02
N ALA A 127 11.55 6.52 10.88
CA ALA A 127 12.29 6.89 9.69
C ALA A 127 11.85 8.23 9.09
N LEU A 128 10.56 8.58 9.20
CA LEU A 128 10.05 9.85 8.69
C LEU A 128 10.65 11.04 9.46
N VAL A 129 10.64 10.96 10.79
CA VAL A 129 11.04 12.08 11.68
C VAL A 129 12.56 12.30 11.78
N GLU A 130 13.36 11.50 11.10
CA GLU A 130 14.79 11.80 10.89
C GLU A 130 14.98 13.06 10.03
N ASP A 131 13.97 13.47 9.25
CA ASP A 131 13.96 14.77 8.58
C ASP A 131 13.71 15.89 9.61
N SER A 132 14.77 16.64 9.92
CA SER A 132 14.75 17.77 10.85
C SER A 132 13.77 18.89 10.52
N SER A 133 13.21 18.93 9.30
CA SER A 133 12.17 19.90 8.93
C SER A 133 10.77 19.53 9.47
N ILE A 134 10.59 18.32 9.98
CA ILE A 134 9.30 17.84 10.49
C ILE A 134 9.16 18.24 11.96
N ASP A 135 8.05 18.90 12.28
CA ASP A 135 7.68 19.22 13.66
C ASP A 135 7.42 17.94 14.48
N THR A 136 8.30 17.68 15.44
CA THR A 136 8.25 16.52 16.35
C THR A 136 7.72 16.88 17.74
N ASP A 137 7.13 18.07 17.91
CA ASP A 137 6.37 18.37 19.10
C ASP A 137 5.19 17.40 19.24
N LEU A 138 4.95 16.97 20.47
CA LEU A 138 3.83 16.07 20.76
C LEU A 138 2.50 16.79 20.49
N ASP A 139 1.59 16.08 19.82
CA ASP A 139 0.19 16.50 19.67
C ASP A 139 -0.61 16.04 20.91
N PRO A 140 -1.04 16.96 21.80
CA PRO A 140 -1.80 16.58 23.00
C PRO A 140 -3.09 15.83 22.68
N ILE A 141 -3.70 16.09 21.52
CA ILE A 141 -4.91 15.37 21.08
C ILE A 141 -4.55 13.93 20.71
N ALA A 142 -3.41 13.72 20.06
CA ALA A 142 -2.95 12.36 19.76
C ALA A 142 -2.63 11.57 21.05
N ILE A 143 -2.12 12.23 22.09
CA ILE A 143 -1.90 11.60 23.40
C ILE A 143 -3.24 11.24 24.06
N ASP A 144 -4.23 12.14 24.04
CA ASP A 144 -5.58 11.87 24.53
C ASP A 144 -6.24 10.69 23.79
N GLU A 145 -6.13 10.65 22.45
CA GLU A 145 -6.60 9.53 21.64
C GLU A 145 -5.90 8.22 22.00
N TYR A 146 -4.59 8.24 22.23
CA TYR A 146 -3.85 7.05 22.65
C TYR A 146 -4.33 6.55 24.02
N LEU A 147 -4.53 7.45 24.99
CA LEU A 147 -5.01 7.07 26.32
C LEU A 147 -6.45 6.57 26.28
N THR A 148 -7.27 7.05 25.35
CA THR A 148 -8.67 6.66 25.18
C THR A 148 -8.82 5.34 24.43
N TYR A 149 -8.11 5.18 23.30
CA TYR A 149 -8.31 4.07 22.35
C TYR A 149 -7.19 3.03 22.39
N LEU A 150 -6.09 3.27 23.13
CA LEU A 150 -4.86 2.49 23.12
C LEU A 150 -4.11 2.47 21.76
N PHE A 151 -4.51 3.35 20.85
CA PHE A 151 -3.81 3.66 19.60
C PHE A 151 -4.18 5.07 19.13
N ILE A 152 -3.41 5.62 18.19
CA ILE A 152 -3.69 6.94 17.58
C ILE A 152 -4.38 6.73 16.23
N PRO A 153 -5.67 7.10 16.07
CA PRO A 153 -6.37 7.02 14.81
C PRO A 153 -5.73 7.87 13.72
N HIS A 154 -5.97 7.51 12.45
CA HIS A 154 -5.62 8.42 11.36
C HIS A 154 -6.50 9.69 11.45
N PRO A 155 -6.03 10.85 10.97
CA PRO A 155 -4.74 11.07 10.31
C PRO A 155 -3.59 11.37 11.28
N ARG A 156 -3.82 11.36 12.59
CA ARG A 156 -2.82 11.77 13.58
C ARG A 156 -1.68 10.77 13.73
N THR A 157 -0.58 11.31 14.25
CA THR A 157 0.55 10.58 14.82
C THR A 157 0.86 11.24 16.18
N PRO A 158 1.76 10.69 17.02
CA PRO A 158 2.22 11.40 18.21
C PRO A 158 2.79 12.80 17.92
N TYR A 159 3.27 13.04 16.70
CA TYR A 159 3.95 14.26 16.28
C TYR A 159 3.04 15.15 15.43
N ARG A 160 3.06 16.46 15.68
CA ARG A 160 2.24 17.45 14.96
C ARG A 160 2.57 17.55 13.48
N GLY A 161 3.85 17.43 13.11
CA GLY A 161 4.33 17.58 11.75
C GLY A 161 4.11 16.36 10.84
N ALA A 162 3.69 15.23 11.40
CA ALA A 162 3.53 13.98 10.66
C ALA A 162 2.07 13.49 10.67
N LYS A 163 1.63 12.96 9.53
CA LYS A 163 0.28 12.42 9.35
C LYS A 163 0.34 10.97 8.88
N LYS A 164 -0.63 10.18 9.30
CA LYS A 164 -0.89 8.82 8.82
C LYS A 164 -1.85 8.89 7.64
N LEU A 165 -1.46 8.36 6.48
CA LEU A 165 -2.35 8.31 5.32
C LEU A 165 -3.55 7.41 5.64
N PRO A 166 -4.81 7.84 5.43
CA PRO A 166 -5.97 7.01 5.76
C PRO A 166 -6.00 5.68 4.97
N PRO A 167 -6.68 4.65 5.48
CA PRO A 167 -6.96 3.43 4.71
C PRO A 167 -7.63 3.73 3.37
N ALA A 168 -7.48 2.80 2.42
CA ALA A 168 -8.15 2.85 1.12
C ALA A 168 -7.94 4.18 0.36
N THR A 169 -6.78 4.81 0.50
CA THR A 169 -6.53 6.15 -0.03
C THR A 169 -5.37 6.13 -1.02
N VAL A 170 -5.58 6.82 -2.15
CA VAL A 170 -4.54 7.25 -3.09
C VAL A 170 -4.26 8.72 -2.83
N ALA A 171 -2.99 9.07 -2.63
CA ALA A 171 -2.54 10.44 -2.47
C ALA A 171 -1.58 10.80 -3.59
N VAL A 172 -1.84 11.89 -4.29
CA VAL A 172 -1.11 12.32 -5.47
C VAL A 172 -0.48 13.66 -5.17
N PHE A 173 0.85 13.70 -5.24
CA PHE A 173 1.64 14.90 -5.04
C PHE A 173 2.24 15.36 -6.36
N ARG A 174 1.87 16.57 -6.77
CA ARG A 174 2.29 17.19 -8.02
C ARG A 174 2.33 18.71 -7.83
N ASP A 175 3.38 19.36 -8.30
CA ASP A 175 3.53 20.83 -8.28
C ASP A 175 3.28 21.46 -6.88
N GLY A 176 3.76 20.80 -5.82
CA GLY A 176 3.62 21.26 -4.44
C GLY A 176 2.24 21.00 -3.81
N GLN A 177 1.31 20.37 -4.54
CA GLN A 177 -0.05 20.10 -4.08
C GLN A 177 -0.26 18.61 -3.82
N LEU A 178 -0.86 18.28 -2.69
CA LEU A 178 -1.26 16.93 -2.31
C LEU A 178 -2.77 16.77 -2.43
N ARG A 179 -3.24 15.93 -3.35
CA ARG A 179 -4.65 15.52 -3.45
C ARG A 179 -4.81 14.11 -2.90
N GLN A 180 -5.87 13.87 -2.13
CA GLN A 180 -6.19 12.55 -1.60
C GLN A 180 -7.57 12.10 -2.07
N ASN A 181 -7.67 10.85 -2.52
CA ASN A 181 -8.92 10.22 -2.93
C ASN A 181 -9.07 8.85 -2.29
N ARG A 182 -10.23 8.61 -1.66
CA ARG A 182 -10.55 7.30 -1.11
C ARG A 182 -11.13 6.41 -2.20
N TYR A 183 -10.48 5.29 -2.51
CA TYR A 183 -10.86 4.41 -3.60
C TYR A 183 -11.79 3.26 -3.18
N TRP A 184 -11.90 2.99 -1.87
CA TRP A 184 -12.73 1.91 -1.34
C TRP A 184 -13.33 2.26 0.03
N THR A 185 -14.51 1.72 0.34
CA THR A 185 -15.17 1.78 1.64
C THR A 185 -15.91 0.48 1.90
N VAL A 186 -16.07 0.11 3.17
CA VAL A 186 -17.02 -0.93 3.56
C VAL A 186 -18.44 -0.43 3.24
N ASP A 187 -19.24 -1.26 2.60
CA ASP A 187 -20.67 -1.03 2.45
C ASP A 187 -21.43 -1.83 3.52
N TYR A 188 -21.84 -1.14 4.58
CA TYR A 188 -22.53 -1.77 5.72
C TYR A 188 -23.98 -2.18 5.40
N ARG A 189 -24.49 -1.85 4.22
CA ARG A 189 -25.83 -2.27 3.76
C ARG A 189 -25.81 -3.68 3.16
N LEU A 190 -24.62 -4.24 2.91
CA LEU A 190 -24.46 -5.61 2.44
C LEU A 190 -25.07 -6.57 3.48
N GLY A 191 -26.16 -7.24 3.11
CA GLY A 191 -26.90 -8.17 3.97
C GLY A 191 -28.34 -7.76 4.25
N GLU A 192 -28.70 -6.47 4.15
CA GLU A 192 -30.07 -6.00 4.45
C GLU A 192 -31.12 -6.55 3.47
N THR A 193 -30.70 -6.86 2.25
CA THR A 193 -31.57 -7.40 1.18
C THR A 193 -31.19 -8.82 0.77
N ASP A 194 -30.28 -9.47 1.51
CA ASP A 194 -29.87 -10.83 1.18
C ASP A 194 -30.98 -11.82 1.55
N ARG A 195 -31.40 -12.62 0.58
CA ARG A 195 -32.50 -13.59 0.71
C ARG A 195 -32.03 -15.04 0.59
N ARG A 196 -30.72 -15.25 0.54
CA ARG A 196 -30.12 -16.58 0.49
C ARG A 196 -30.40 -17.35 1.78
N SER A 197 -30.36 -18.67 1.70
CA SER A 197 -30.53 -19.51 2.88
C SER A 197 -29.31 -19.40 3.80
N GLU A 198 -29.46 -19.77 5.06
CA GLU A 198 -28.32 -19.85 5.99
C GLU A 198 -27.24 -20.82 5.48
N GLU A 199 -27.65 -21.94 4.87
CA GLU A 199 -26.75 -22.92 4.26
C GLU A 199 -25.89 -22.29 3.16
N ASP A 200 -26.49 -21.55 2.22
CA ASP A 200 -25.76 -20.84 1.16
C ASP A 200 -24.77 -19.81 1.73
N LEU A 201 -25.11 -19.16 2.85
CA LEU A 201 -24.25 -18.17 3.50
C LEU A 201 -23.06 -18.82 4.23
N VAL A 202 -23.28 -19.99 4.83
CA VAL A 202 -22.21 -20.79 5.44
C VAL A 202 -21.25 -21.30 4.37
N ASP A 203 -21.76 -21.80 3.25
CA ASP A 203 -20.94 -22.26 2.13
C ASP A 203 -20.11 -21.11 1.53
N GLU A 204 -20.72 -19.93 1.31
CA GLU A 204 -19.95 -18.77 0.86
C GLU A 204 -18.89 -18.36 1.89
N LEU A 205 -19.20 -18.37 3.18
CA LEU A 205 -18.24 -18.04 4.21
C LEU A 205 -17.03 -18.97 4.17
N ASP A 206 -17.25 -20.28 4.06
CA ASP A 206 -16.18 -21.27 3.98
C ASP A 206 -15.33 -21.07 2.72
N ASP A 207 -15.97 -20.89 1.56
CA ASP A 207 -15.29 -20.60 0.30
C ASP A 207 -14.41 -19.35 0.38
N ARG A 208 -14.95 -18.25 0.93
CA ARG A 208 -14.24 -16.98 1.07
C ARG A 208 -13.11 -17.08 2.08
N LEU A 209 -13.31 -17.79 3.18
CA LEU A 209 -12.30 -18.00 4.20
C LEU A 209 -11.15 -18.83 3.62
N CYS A 210 -11.46 -19.96 2.98
CA CYS A 210 -10.51 -20.83 2.31
C CYS A 210 -9.74 -20.09 1.21
N GLU A 211 -10.43 -19.32 0.37
CA GLU A 211 -9.78 -18.47 -0.65
C GLU A 211 -8.82 -17.46 0.01
N SER A 212 -9.26 -16.79 1.08
CA SER A 212 -8.45 -15.78 1.77
C SER A 212 -7.17 -16.36 2.38
N VAL A 213 -7.23 -17.58 2.90
CA VAL A 213 -6.08 -18.32 3.42
C VAL A 213 -5.19 -18.73 2.26
N ARG A 214 -5.72 -19.38 1.22
CA ARG A 214 -4.96 -19.83 0.04
C ARG A 214 -4.15 -18.70 -0.57
N LEU A 215 -4.76 -17.52 -0.73
CA LEU A 215 -4.11 -16.31 -1.27
C LEU A 215 -2.96 -15.77 -0.42
N ARG A 216 -2.88 -16.15 0.87
CA ARG A 216 -1.82 -15.73 1.82
C ARG A 216 -0.79 -16.83 2.11
N LEU A 217 -1.00 -18.03 1.56
CA LEU A 217 -0.04 -19.14 1.65
C LEU A 217 0.96 -19.12 0.49
N GLU A 218 0.87 -18.17 -0.43
CA GLU A 218 1.86 -18.03 -1.48
C GLU A 218 3.15 -17.44 -0.93
N SER A 219 4.26 -18.19 -1.00
CA SER A 219 5.54 -17.79 -0.41
C SER A 219 6.69 -18.61 -1.01
N ASP A 220 7.83 -17.95 -1.26
CA ASP A 220 9.09 -18.63 -1.65
C ASP A 220 9.94 -19.01 -0.41
N VAL A 221 9.42 -18.78 0.80
CA VAL A 221 10.04 -19.14 2.07
C VAL A 221 9.09 -19.98 2.94
N PRO A 222 9.60 -20.78 3.90
CA PRO A 222 8.76 -21.58 4.79
C PRO A 222 7.72 -20.74 5.53
N LEU A 223 6.52 -21.30 5.69
CA LEU A 223 5.40 -20.67 6.38
C LEU A 223 5.33 -21.10 7.83
N GLY A 224 4.85 -20.19 8.68
CA GLY A 224 4.52 -20.46 10.08
C GLY A 224 3.11 -19.98 10.39
N ALA A 225 2.43 -20.69 11.29
CA ALA A 225 1.12 -20.30 11.80
C ALA A 225 1.21 -19.98 13.29
N PHE A 226 0.65 -18.85 13.71
CA PHE A 226 0.43 -18.54 15.11
C PHE A 226 -0.90 -19.17 15.53
N LEU A 227 -0.84 -20.13 16.45
CA LEU A 227 -2.00 -20.84 16.96
C LEU A 227 -2.37 -20.34 18.35
N SER A 228 -3.67 -20.18 18.58
CA SER A 228 -4.27 -19.94 19.89
C SER A 228 -5.31 -21.03 20.17
N GLY A 229 -5.89 -21.09 21.37
CA GLY A 229 -6.83 -22.16 21.76
C GLY A 229 -8.26 -22.02 21.23
N GLY A 230 -8.50 -21.09 20.29
CA GLY A 230 -9.82 -20.81 19.71
C GLY A 230 -10.03 -21.45 18.35
#